data_AF-A0A2I2MA55-F1
#
_entry.id   AF-A0A2I2MA55-F1
#
_cell.length_a   1.000
_cell.length_b   1.000
_cell.length_c   1.000
_cell.angle_alpha   90.00
_cell.angle_beta   90.00
_cell.angle_gamma   90.00
#
_symmetry.space_group_name_H-M   'P 1'
#
loop_
_entity.id
_entity.type
_entity.pdbx_description
1 polymer ?
#
loop_
_entity_poly.entity_id
_entity_poly.type
_entity_poly.pdbx_seq_one_letter_code
_entity_poly.pdbx_strand_id
1 'polypeptide(L)'
;MRNQFKILLAVFVIIISSCSGIEEKPDEEILLYYNNGEKFCEGLHRVYKKRNSERKNRKGIWKFYHLNGKPEAIYEYDKFGDLKSYKNYDDKGNLLISQINLETTITSLKFYKDGNIKYESITKIETEQYEDEEYETYYETIKEYYINGQLKSQKETIDDELQGKASQWDINGDLVIEFEYDDGLINLK
;
A
#
# COMPACT_ATOMS: atom_id res chain seq x y z
N MET A 1 -28.00 -35.23 54.09
CA MET A 1 -27.80 -33.95 53.36
C MET A 1 -26.32 -33.62 53.41
N ARG A 2 -25.64 -33.77 52.27
CA ARG A 2 -24.18 -33.96 52.18
C ARG A 2 -23.56 -32.73 51.51
N ASN A 3 -22.85 -31.93 52.30
CA ASN A 3 -21.97 -30.86 51.83
C ASN A 3 -20.88 -31.45 50.92
N GLN A 4 -20.71 -30.86 49.74
CA GLN A 4 -19.55 -31.09 48.87
C GLN A 4 -19.07 -29.75 48.32
N PHE A 5 -17.82 -29.46 48.69
CA PHE A 5 -16.93 -28.45 48.14
C PHE A 5 -16.92 -28.43 46.60
N LYS A 6 -16.94 -27.23 46.02
CA LYS A 6 -16.27 -26.87 44.75
C LYS A 6 -15.72 -25.47 44.95
N ILE A 7 -14.51 -25.33 45.49
CA ILE A 7 -13.23 -25.24 44.76
C ILE A 7 -13.25 -24.09 43.75
N LEU A 8 -12.54 -23.01 44.15
CA LEU A 8 -11.79 -22.08 43.32
C LEU A 8 -11.52 -22.62 41.90
N LEU A 9 -12.03 -21.94 40.88
CA LEU A 9 -11.22 -21.76 39.67
C LEU A 9 -11.04 -20.27 39.50
N ALA A 10 -9.93 -19.83 40.09
CA ALA A 10 -9.40 -18.50 39.97
C ALA A 10 -9.26 -18.11 38.49
N VAL A 11 -9.65 -16.87 38.21
CA VAL A 11 -8.99 -15.92 37.31
C VAL A 11 -7.66 -16.48 36.78
N PHE A 12 -7.68 -17.07 35.59
CA PHE A 12 -6.46 -17.52 34.92
C PHE A 12 -6.55 -17.33 33.41
N VAL A 13 -6.73 -16.09 32.97
CA VAL A 13 -6.31 -15.63 31.63
C VAL A 13 -5.82 -14.18 31.72
N ILE A 14 -4.88 -13.92 32.61
CA ILE A 14 -3.95 -12.79 32.51
C ILE A 14 -2.59 -13.39 32.87
N ILE A 15 -1.53 -12.94 32.21
CA ILE A 15 -0.13 -13.42 32.30
C ILE A 15 0.26 -14.40 31.18
N ILE A 16 0.18 -13.93 29.94
CA ILE A 16 1.27 -14.14 28.97
C ILE A 16 1.47 -12.82 28.19
N SER A 17 2.03 -11.78 28.83
CA SER A 17 2.50 -10.57 28.12
C SER A 17 3.62 -9.82 28.85
N SER A 18 4.24 -10.41 29.88
CA SER A 18 5.26 -9.72 30.68
C SER A 18 6.70 -9.88 30.18
N CYS A 19 6.95 -10.46 29.00
CA CYS A 19 8.32 -10.53 28.45
C CYS A 19 8.70 -9.36 27.53
N SER A 20 7.76 -8.53 27.05
CA SER A 20 8.08 -7.44 26.09
C SER A 20 8.03 -6.03 26.68
N GLY A 21 7.34 -5.82 27.81
CA GLY A 21 7.20 -4.50 28.46
C GLY A 21 6.48 -3.45 27.60
N ILE A 22 5.61 -3.90 26.68
CA ILE A 22 4.77 -3.06 25.83
C ILE A 22 3.35 -3.04 26.40
N GLU A 23 2.84 -1.84 26.67
CA GLU A 23 1.47 -1.59 27.11
C GLU A 23 0.71 -0.92 25.97
N GLU A 24 -0.37 -1.54 25.49
CA GLU A 24 -1.27 -0.94 24.50
C GLU A 24 -2.28 -0.04 25.20
N LYS A 25 -2.45 1.18 24.67
CA LYS A 25 -3.47 2.13 25.12
C LYS A 25 -4.67 2.13 24.16
N PRO A 26 -5.83 2.69 24.56
CA PRO A 26 -6.93 2.94 23.63
C PRO A 26 -6.45 3.73 22.42
N ASP A 27 -7.03 3.42 21.26
CA ASP A 27 -6.76 4.18 20.04
C ASP A 27 -7.22 5.64 20.23
N GLU A 28 -6.45 6.58 19.66
CA GLU A 28 -6.74 8.01 19.71
C GLU A 28 -7.30 8.49 18.37
N GLU A 29 -8.46 9.13 18.41
CA GLU A 29 -9.02 9.85 17.26
C GLU A 29 -8.25 11.14 17.03
N ILE A 30 -7.84 11.34 15.78
CA ILE A 30 -7.15 12.54 15.32
C ILE A 30 -8.06 13.28 14.38
N LEU A 31 -8.26 14.56 14.67
CA LEU A 31 -8.97 15.50 13.81
C LEU A 31 -8.23 16.83 13.88
N LEU A 32 -7.58 17.18 12.76
CA LEU A 32 -6.80 18.42 12.63
C LEU A 32 -7.46 19.34 11.61
N TYR A 33 -7.25 20.64 11.80
CA TYR A 33 -7.84 21.69 10.99
C TYR A 33 -6.75 22.63 10.48
N TYR A 34 -7.01 23.22 9.33
CA TYR A 34 -6.29 24.39 8.86
C TYR A 34 -6.62 25.62 9.72
N ASN A 35 -5.81 26.66 9.63
CA ASN A 35 -6.03 27.91 10.37
C ASN A 35 -7.36 28.61 10.03
N ASN A 36 -7.95 28.33 8.86
CA ASN A 36 -9.25 28.85 8.45
C ASN A 36 -10.44 28.04 9.02
N GLY A 37 -10.18 26.99 9.81
CA GLY A 37 -11.20 26.12 10.40
C GLY A 37 -11.65 24.96 9.52
N GLU A 38 -11.17 24.87 8.28
CA GLU A 38 -11.46 23.73 7.41
C GLU A 38 -10.70 22.48 7.87
N LYS A 39 -11.27 21.30 7.65
CA LYS A 39 -10.64 20.03 8.03
C LYS A 39 -9.35 19.84 7.24
N PHE A 40 -8.24 19.53 7.92
CA PHE A 40 -6.97 19.18 7.30
C PHE A 40 -6.83 17.66 7.16
N CYS A 41 -7.00 16.93 8.26
CA CYS A 41 -6.95 15.47 8.23
C CYS A 41 -7.77 14.84 9.37
N GLU A 42 -8.15 13.59 9.17
CA GLU A 42 -8.74 12.75 10.21
C GLU A 42 -8.27 11.30 10.11
N GLY A 43 -8.23 10.61 11.25
CA GLY A 43 -7.85 9.20 11.32
C GLY A 43 -7.68 8.71 12.75
N LEU A 44 -7.15 7.49 12.89
CA LEU A 44 -6.88 6.87 14.18
C LEU A 44 -5.38 6.65 14.37
N HIS A 45 -4.87 6.99 15.54
CA HIS A 45 -3.58 6.54 16.03
C HIS A 45 -3.74 5.37 16.99
N ARG A 46 -2.94 4.32 16.79
CA ARG A 46 -2.67 3.34 17.82
C ARG A 46 -1.51 3.80 18.70
N VAL A 47 -1.69 3.73 20.01
CA VAL A 47 -0.71 4.21 20.98
C VAL A 47 -0.10 3.05 21.75
N TYR A 48 1.23 2.97 21.71
CA TYR A 48 2.03 1.99 22.42
C TYR A 48 2.90 2.70 23.45
N LYS A 49 2.97 2.15 24.66
CA LYS A 49 3.92 2.61 25.67
C LYS A 49 4.96 1.52 25.90
N LYS A 50 6.23 1.88 25.75
CA LYS A 50 7.37 1.03 26.10
C LYS A 50 8.25 1.80 27.08
N ARG A 51 8.30 1.33 28.33
CA ARG A 51 8.97 2.01 29.45
C ARG A 51 8.45 3.46 29.61
N ASN A 52 9.30 4.46 29.36
CA ASN A 52 9.01 5.90 29.46
C ASN A 52 8.77 6.58 28.10
N SER A 53 8.69 5.79 27.02
CA SER A 53 8.44 6.31 25.67
C SER A 53 7.05 5.90 25.18
N GLU A 54 6.35 6.85 24.57
CA GLU A 54 5.09 6.62 23.86
C GLU A 54 5.36 6.67 22.35
N ARG A 55 4.86 5.67 21.62
CA ARG A 55 4.90 5.63 20.16
C ARG A 55 3.47 5.62 19.64
N LYS A 56 3.25 6.36 18.56
CA LYS A 56 1.95 6.43 17.88
C LYS A 56 2.13 6.00 16.44
N ASN A 57 1.36 5.01 16.02
CA ASN A 57 1.32 4.56 14.63
C ASN A 57 -0.07 4.87 14.06
N ARG A 58 -0.12 5.25 12.79
CA ARG A 58 -1.40 5.39 12.08
C ARG A 58 -2.05 4.01 11.97
N LYS A 59 -3.37 3.96 12.08
CA LYS A 59 -4.17 2.73 11.97
C LYS A 59 -5.41 3.00 11.13
N GLY A 60 -5.78 2.04 10.30
CA GLY A 60 -6.99 2.11 9.49
C GLY A 60 -6.94 3.25 8.50
N ILE A 61 -8.10 3.86 8.23
CA ILE A 61 -8.24 4.88 7.20
C ILE A 61 -7.83 6.25 7.75
N TRP A 62 -6.91 6.89 7.05
CA TRP A 62 -6.53 8.28 7.21
C TRP A 62 -6.96 9.07 6.00
N LYS A 63 -7.65 10.18 6.21
CA LYS A 63 -8.08 11.08 5.14
C LYS A 63 -7.43 12.44 5.32
N PHE A 64 -6.92 12.97 4.23
CA PHE A 64 -6.35 14.30 4.10
C PHE A 64 -7.20 15.09 3.12
N TYR A 65 -7.33 16.39 3.37
CA TYR A 65 -8.28 17.23 2.66
C TYR A 65 -7.58 18.48 2.11
N HIS A 66 -7.94 18.83 0.88
CA HIS A 66 -7.66 20.13 0.31
C HIS A 66 -8.40 21.22 1.11
N LEU A 67 -7.95 22.47 0.99
CA LEU A 67 -8.60 23.62 1.62
C LEU A 67 -10.08 23.80 1.22
N ASN A 68 -10.50 23.22 0.10
CA ASN A 68 -11.89 23.24 -0.36
C ASN A 68 -12.74 22.09 0.21
N GLY A 69 -12.20 21.33 1.17
CA GLY A 69 -12.87 20.22 1.85
C GLY A 69 -12.94 18.92 1.05
N LYS A 70 -12.44 18.87 -0.19
CA LYS A 70 -12.36 17.62 -0.96
C LYS A 70 -11.18 16.78 -0.51
N PRO A 71 -11.27 15.44 -0.60
CA PRO A 71 -10.13 14.57 -0.31
C PRO A 71 -8.94 14.95 -1.18
N GLU A 72 -7.78 15.08 -0.54
CA GLU A 72 -6.47 15.17 -1.18
C GLU A 72 -5.82 13.80 -1.24
N ALA A 73 -5.87 13.08 -0.12
CA ALA A 73 -5.32 11.74 -0.02
C ALA A 73 -6.11 10.87 0.95
N ILE A 74 -6.18 9.59 0.64
CA ILE A 74 -6.74 8.57 1.53
C ILE A 74 -5.69 7.48 1.65
N TYR A 75 -5.25 7.21 2.88
CA TYR A 75 -4.30 6.16 3.20
C TYR A 75 -4.99 5.11 4.07
N GLU A 76 -4.68 3.85 3.85
CA GLU A 76 -5.12 2.75 4.69
C GLU A 76 -3.89 2.09 5.32
N TYR A 77 -3.89 2.00 6.64
CA TYR A 77 -2.84 1.35 7.40
C TYR A 77 -3.39 0.10 8.09
N ASP A 78 -2.56 -0.92 8.23
CA ASP A 78 -2.92 -2.09 9.00
C ASP A 78 -2.83 -1.83 10.52
N LYS A 79 -2.86 -2.92 11.29
CA LYS A 79 -2.81 -2.86 12.75
C LYS A 79 -1.42 -2.55 13.32
N PHE A 80 -0.37 -2.72 12.53
CA PHE A 80 1.02 -2.47 12.91
C PHE A 80 1.50 -1.08 12.47
N GLY A 81 0.77 -0.46 11.53
CA GLY A 81 1.07 0.86 10.98
C GLY A 81 1.67 0.81 9.59
N ASP A 82 1.68 -0.37 8.97
CA ASP A 82 2.18 -0.58 7.62
C ASP A 82 1.11 -0.14 6.60
N LEU A 83 1.56 0.53 5.54
CA LEU A 83 0.66 1.11 4.54
C LEU A 83 0.11 0.01 3.61
N LYS A 84 -1.21 -0.21 3.66
CA LYS A 84 -1.96 -1.19 2.84
C LYS A 84 -2.41 -0.64 1.51
N SER A 85 -2.83 0.62 1.47
CA SER A 85 -3.25 1.25 0.23
C SER A 85 -3.18 2.77 0.34
N TYR A 86 -3.07 3.45 -0.79
CA TYR A 86 -3.29 4.89 -0.83
C TYR A 86 -3.94 5.35 -2.13
N LYS A 87 -4.64 6.47 -2.05
CA LYS A 87 -5.25 7.17 -3.17
C LYS A 87 -4.96 8.66 -3.04
N ASN A 88 -4.53 9.29 -4.12
CA ASN A 88 -4.32 10.74 -4.19
C ASN A 88 -5.26 11.36 -5.22
N TYR A 89 -5.75 12.56 -4.93
CA TYR A 89 -6.76 13.26 -5.69
C TYR A 89 -6.32 14.69 -5.96
N ASP A 90 -6.71 15.23 -7.12
CA ASP A 90 -6.55 16.67 -7.39
C ASP A 90 -7.53 17.52 -6.55
N ASP A 91 -7.36 18.83 -6.62
CA ASP A 91 -8.23 19.80 -5.93
C ASP A 91 -9.68 19.77 -6.41
N LYS A 92 -9.97 19.15 -7.56
CA LYS A 92 -11.33 18.96 -8.08
C LYS A 92 -11.93 17.64 -7.58
N GLY A 93 -11.15 16.77 -6.95
CA GLY A 93 -11.55 15.47 -6.45
C GLY A 93 -11.38 14.33 -7.46
N ASN A 94 -10.66 14.56 -8.57
CA ASN A 94 -10.35 13.50 -9.53
C ASN A 94 -9.22 12.63 -8.99
N LEU A 95 -9.36 11.31 -9.09
CA LEU A 95 -8.32 10.37 -8.69
C LEU A 95 -7.10 10.51 -9.62
N LEU A 96 -5.92 10.72 -9.05
CA LEU A 96 -4.67 10.83 -9.80
C LEU A 96 -3.85 9.54 -9.73
N ILE A 97 -3.81 8.93 -8.55
CA ILE A 97 -2.99 7.75 -8.25
C ILE A 97 -3.75 6.85 -7.28
N SER A 98 -3.64 5.54 -7.47
CA SER A 98 -4.07 4.53 -6.51
C SER A 98 -2.98 3.46 -6.40
N GLN A 99 -2.64 3.05 -5.19
CA GLN A 99 -1.74 1.93 -4.96
C GLN A 99 -2.32 1.00 -3.90
N ILE A 100 -2.13 -0.31 -4.09
CA ILE A 100 -2.48 -1.35 -3.13
C ILE A 100 -1.23 -2.18 -2.87
N ASN A 101 -0.89 -2.33 -1.58
CA ASN A 101 0.21 -3.15 -1.09
C ASN A 101 -0.33 -4.41 -0.42
N LEU A 102 -0.16 -5.53 -1.09
CA LEU A 102 -0.29 -6.86 -0.52
C LEU A 102 1.09 -7.37 -0.08
N GLU A 103 1.12 -8.49 0.61
CA GLU A 103 2.35 -9.05 1.18
C GLU A 103 3.46 -9.25 0.14
N THR A 104 3.10 -9.76 -1.04
CA THR A 104 4.05 -10.07 -2.12
C THR A 104 3.67 -9.39 -3.43
N THR A 105 2.76 -8.43 -3.40
CA THR A 105 2.27 -7.78 -4.63
C THR A 105 1.92 -6.32 -4.39
N ILE A 106 2.44 -5.45 -5.24
CA ILE A 106 2.10 -4.04 -5.29
C ILE A 106 1.39 -3.76 -6.61
N THR A 107 0.22 -3.13 -6.55
CA THR A 107 -0.50 -2.67 -7.75
C THR A 107 -0.58 -1.17 -7.74
N SER A 108 -0.12 -0.52 -8.79
CA SER A 108 -0.07 0.93 -8.95
C SER A 108 -0.82 1.37 -10.19
N LEU A 109 -1.75 2.31 -10.03
CA LEU A 109 -2.52 2.93 -11.11
C LEU A 109 -2.29 4.45 -11.09
N LYS A 110 -2.07 5.04 -12.27
CA LYS A 110 -2.12 6.49 -12.47
C LYS A 110 -3.16 6.81 -13.52
N PHE A 111 -3.86 7.93 -13.35
CA PHE A 111 -5.00 8.29 -14.17
C PHE A 111 -4.76 9.61 -14.91
N TYR A 112 -5.40 9.73 -16.06
CA TYR A 112 -5.61 11.00 -16.74
C TYR A 112 -6.71 11.82 -16.06
N LYS A 113 -6.83 13.10 -16.44
CA LYS A 113 -7.84 14.01 -15.87
C LYS A 113 -9.29 13.62 -16.19
N ASP A 114 -9.51 12.85 -17.27
CA ASP A 114 -10.81 12.30 -17.64
C ASP A 114 -11.16 11.00 -16.87
N GLY A 115 -10.25 10.52 -16.03
CA GLY A 115 -10.40 9.29 -15.25
C GLY A 115 -9.93 8.03 -15.97
N ASN A 116 -9.50 8.11 -17.24
CA ASN A 116 -8.92 6.96 -17.92
C ASN A 116 -7.57 6.59 -17.32
N ILE A 117 -7.25 5.29 -17.32
CA ILE A 117 -5.94 4.82 -16.85
C ILE A 117 -4.87 5.36 -17.80
N LYS A 118 -3.80 5.90 -17.23
CA LYS A 118 -2.60 6.35 -17.93
C LYS A 118 -1.48 5.32 -17.83
N TYR A 119 -1.37 4.71 -16.65
CA TYR A 119 -0.29 3.81 -16.28
C TYR A 119 -0.83 2.78 -15.30
N GLU A 120 -0.50 1.52 -15.54
CA GLU A 120 -0.71 0.39 -14.62
C GLU A 120 0.63 -0.28 -14.40
N SER A 121 0.96 -0.59 -13.16
CA SER A 121 1.98 -1.60 -12.88
C SER A 121 1.57 -2.57 -11.79
N ILE A 122 2.03 -3.80 -11.95
CA ILE A 122 1.89 -4.87 -10.96
C ILE A 122 3.29 -5.40 -10.69
N THR A 123 3.76 -5.22 -9.47
CA THR A 123 5.05 -5.71 -8.98
C THR A 123 4.80 -6.92 -8.09
N LYS A 124 5.38 -8.06 -8.42
CA LYS A 124 5.46 -9.23 -7.54
C LYS A 124 6.83 -9.25 -6.88
N ILE A 125 6.84 -9.45 -5.58
CA ILE A 125 8.07 -9.54 -4.77
C ILE A 125 8.25 -10.99 -4.39
N GLU A 126 9.41 -11.55 -4.74
CA GLU A 126 9.84 -12.86 -4.26
C GLU A 126 10.99 -12.68 -3.27
N THR A 127 10.86 -13.30 -2.11
CA THR A 127 11.84 -13.19 -1.03
C THR A 127 12.54 -14.52 -0.85
N GLU A 128 13.86 -14.52 -0.94
CA GLU A 128 14.71 -15.66 -0.69
C GLU A 128 15.58 -15.43 0.56
N GLN A 129 15.79 -16.49 1.33
CA GLN A 129 16.65 -16.47 2.50
C GLN A 129 17.90 -17.29 2.18
N TYR A 130 19.06 -16.65 2.23
CA TYR A 130 20.34 -17.30 2.04
C TYR A 130 21.23 -17.01 3.25
N GLU A 131 21.54 -18.06 4.01
CA GLU A 131 22.18 -17.96 5.32
C GLU A 131 21.37 -17.06 6.28
N ASP A 132 21.92 -15.91 6.67
CA ASP A 132 21.29 -14.91 7.56
C ASP A 132 20.87 -13.63 6.80
N GLU A 133 20.85 -13.68 5.47
CA GLU A 133 20.51 -12.56 4.59
C GLU A 133 19.21 -12.82 3.82
N GLU A 134 18.44 -11.74 3.65
CA GLU A 134 17.17 -11.72 2.93
C GLU A 134 17.36 -10.99 1.60
N TYR A 135 17.01 -11.66 0.51
CA TYR A 135 17.10 -11.14 -0.85
C TYR A 135 15.69 -11.00 -1.41
N GLU A 136 15.40 -9.86 -2.04
CA GLU A 136 14.14 -9.62 -2.71
C GLU A 136 14.38 -9.45 -4.21
N THR A 137 13.63 -10.20 -5.02
CA THR A 137 13.57 -10.04 -6.47
C THR A 137 12.23 -9.44 -6.86
N TYR A 138 12.26 -8.43 -7.73
CA TYR A 138 11.11 -7.65 -8.15
C TYR A 138 10.74 -7.96 -9.59
N TYR A 139 9.59 -8.60 -9.78
CA TYR A 139 9.03 -8.86 -11.11
C TYR A 139 7.93 -7.85 -11.40
N GLU A 140 8.13 -6.95 -12.34
CA GLU A 140 7.15 -5.90 -12.67
C GLU A 140 6.56 -6.09 -14.07
N THR A 141 5.24 -6.06 -14.17
CA THR A 141 4.53 -5.86 -15.44
C THR A 141 4.07 -4.41 -15.50
N ILE A 142 4.48 -3.69 -16.54
CA ILE A 142 4.14 -2.28 -16.75
C ILE A 142 3.32 -2.14 -18.01
N LYS A 143 2.23 -1.37 -17.93
CA LYS A 143 1.41 -0.96 -19.07
C LYS A 143 1.19 0.54 -19.06
N GLU A 144 1.34 1.16 -20.22
CA GLU A 144 0.95 2.55 -20.45
C GLU A 144 -0.19 2.61 -21.43
N TYR A 145 -1.04 3.63 -21.29
CA TYR A 145 -2.24 3.78 -22.09
C TYR A 145 -2.32 5.17 -22.70
N TYR A 146 -2.89 5.26 -23.89
CA TYR A 146 -3.31 6.51 -24.48
C TYR A 146 -4.56 7.06 -23.76
N ILE A 147 -4.82 8.36 -23.93
CA ILE A 147 -5.98 9.03 -23.34
C ILE A 147 -7.32 8.41 -23.78
N ASN A 148 -7.38 7.78 -24.94
CA ASN A 148 -8.56 7.07 -25.44
C ASN A 148 -8.75 5.67 -24.81
N GLY A 149 -7.88 5.28 -23.86
CA GLY A 149 -7.92 4.01 -23.16
C GLY A 149 -7.25 2.86 -23.90
N GLN A 150 -6.73 3.07 -25.12
CA GLN A 150 -6.00 2.03 -25.84
C GLN A 150 -4.60 1.83 -25.26
N LEU A 151 -4.11 0.59 -25.31
CA LEU A 151 -2.78 0.23 -24.85
C LEU A 151 -1.73 0.93 -25.71
N LYS A 152 -0.75 1.56 -25.07
CA LYS A 152 0.36 2.26 -25.72
C LYS A 152 1.63 1.43 -25.69
N SER A 153 1.93 0.85 -24.54
CA SER A 153 3.11 0.01 -24.34
C SER A 153 2.86 -1.01 -23.25
N GLN A 154 3.55 -2.15 -23.34
CA GLN A 154 3.60 -3.18 -22.32
C GLN A 154 5.02 -3.74 -22.28
N LYS A 155 5.54 -3.96 -21.07
CA LYS A 155 6.84 -4.57 -20.84
C LYS A 155 6.87 -5.29 -19.51
N GLU A 156 7.80 -6.22 -19.39
CA GLU A 156 8.11 -6.95 -18.16
C GLU A 156 9.55 -6.63 -17.74
N THR A 157 9.80 -6.55 -16.43
CA THR A 157 11.13 -6.36 -15.87
C THR A 157 11.39 -7.28 -14.68
N ILE A 158 12.65 -7.65 -14.49
CA ILE A 158 13.18 -8.26 -13.25
C ILE A 158 14.25 -7.32 -12.72
N ASP A 159 14.10 -6.86 -11.47
CA ASP A 159 15.03 -5.92 -10.80
C ASP A 159 15.40 -4.71 -11.68
N ASP A 160 14.37 -4.07 -12.24
CA ASP A 160 14.43 -2.93 -13.18
C ASP A 160 15.02 -3.24 -14.58
N GLU A 161 15.46 -4.47 -14.85
CA GLU A 161 15.97 -4.89 -16.15
C GLU A 161 14.88 -5.50 -17.03
N LEU A 162 14.86 -5.13 -18.32
CA LEU A 162 13.86 -5.64 -19.27
C LEU A 162 14.00 -7.15 -19.48
N GLN A 163 12.88 -7.85 -19.40
CA GLN A 163 12.81 -9.29 -19.59
C GLN A 163 11.64 -9.65 -20.49
N GLY A 164 11.82 -10.67 -21.33
CA GLY A 164 10.77 -11.17 -22.20
C GLY A 164 10.30 -10.14 -23.23
N LYS A 165 8.99 -10.06 -23.47
CA LYS A 165 8.44 -9.24 -24.56
C LYS A 165 8.19 -7.80 -24.13
N ALA A 166 8.62 -6.86 -24.96
CA ALA A 166 8.17 -5.47 -24.90
C ALA A 166 7.52 -5.06 -26.22
N SER A 167 6.30 -4.54 -26.14
CA SER A 167 5.48 -4.20 -27.30
C SER A 167 4.99 -2.76 -27.19
N GLN A 168 4.85 -2.09 -28.34
CA GLN A 168 4.24 -0.75 -28.43
C GLN A 168 3.21 -0.71 -29.55
N TRP A 169 2.12 0.00 -29.31
CA TRP A 169 1.01 0.18 -30.22
C TRP A 169 0.77 1.65 -30.50
N ASP A 170 0.17 1.95 -31.65
CA ASP A 170 -0.26 3.29 -32.01
C ASP A 170 -1.59 3.67 -31.33
N ILE A 171 -2.07 4.89 -31.58
CA ILE A 171 -3.32 5.42 -31.01
C ILE A 171 -4.60 4.78 -31.60
N ASN A 172 -4.47 3.86 -32.55
CA ASN A 172 -5.59 3.07 -33.07
C ASN A 172 -5.59 1.64 -32.51
N GLY A 173 -4.50 1.24 -31.84
CA GLY A 173 -4.30 -0.09 -31.28
C GLY A 173 -3.52 -1.03 -32.20
N ASP A 174 -2.95 -0.51 -33.29
CA ASP A 174 -2.14 -1.30 -34.21
C ASP A 174 -0.71 -1.47 -33.64
N LEU A 175 -0.19 -2.70 -33.67
CA LEU A 175 1.16 -3.00 -33.18
C LEU A 175 2.19 -2.30 -34.06
N VAL A 176 3.01 -1.44 -33.45
CA VAL A 176 4.07 -0.69 -34.12
C VAL A 176 5.40 -1.42 -34.02
N ILE A 177 5.72 -1.95 -32.82
CA ILE A 177 6.98 -2.62 -32.57
C ILE A 177 6.86 -3.68 -31.48
N GLU A 178 7.63 -4.74 -31.62
CA GLU A 178 7.80 -5.79 -30.61
C GLU A 178 9.27 -6.18 -30.55
N PHE A 179 9.81 -6.29 -29.34
CA PHE A 179 11.15 -6.77 -29.06
C PHE A 179 11.08 -7.90 -28.02
N GLU A 180 12.03 -8.81 -28.10
CA GLU A 180 12.27 -9.84 -27.08
C GLU A 180 13.58 -9.46 -26.37
N TYR A 181 13.56 -9.41 -25.04
CA TYR A 181 14.68 -9.06 -24.19
C TYR A 181 15.07 -10.26 -23.33
N ASP A 182 16.37 -10.40 -23.10
CA ASP A 182 16.98 -11.34 -22.16
C ASP A 182 18.06 -10.56 -21.41
N ASP A 183 17.91 -10.42 -20.09
CA ASP A 183 18.88 -9.70 -19.23
C ASP A 183 19.13 -8.25 -19.71
N GLY A 184 18.05 -7.53 -20.03
CA GLY A 184 18.11 -6.17 -20.54
C GLY A 184 18.60 -6.02 -21.98
N LEU A 185 19.01 -7.10 -22.65
CA LEU A 185 19.54 -7.08 -24.02
C LEU A 185 18.49 -7.53 -25.04
N ILE A 186 18.41 -6.79 -26.16
CA ILE A 186 17.51 -7.16 -27.27
C ILE A 186 18.03 -8.45 -27.91
N ASN A 187 17.17 -9.47 -27.93
CA ASN A 187 17.39 -10.70 -28.67
C ASN A 187 17.01 -10.49 -30.14
N LEU A 188 18.02 -10.23 -30.98
CA LEU A 188 17.87 -10.15 -32.43
C LEU A 188 17.94 -11.57 -33.02
N LYS A 189 16.81 -12.10 -33.45
CA LYS A 189 16.74 -13.33 -34.26
C LYS A 189 17.13 -13.08 -35.71
#